data_AF-A0A814XFI8-F1
#
_entry.id   AF-A0A814XFI8-F1
#
_cell.length_a   1.000
_cell.length_b   1.000
_cell.length_c   1.000
_cell.angle_alpha   90.00
_cell.angle_beta   90.00
_cell.angle_gamma   90.00
#
_symmetry.space_group_name_H-M   'P 1'
#
loop_
_entity.id
_entity.type
_entity.pdbx_description
1 polymer ?
#
loop_
_entity_poly.entity_id
_entity_poly.type
_entity_poly.pdbx_seq_one_letter_code
_entity_poly.pdbx_strand_id
1 'polypeptide(L)'
;MGKIVGDANPSTFQLINDGYAKDHKEIYYMGEKIEYASPHTFQLLGYGYAKTSFAVYYLNKEISGADANSFQSLGFGYAKDEDDVFYMGKKIKDALPSSFEFIGTSYTTDYSSAFCLGKN
;
A
#
# COMPACT_ATOMS: atom_id res chain seq x y z
N MET A 1 -16.17 -5.11 -21.40
CA MET A 1 -16.50 -6.47 -20.89
C MET A 1 -16.02 -6.56 -19.46
N GLY A 2 -16.87 -7.00 -18.52
CA GLY A 2 -16.47 -7.20 -17.13
C GLY A 2 -15.62 -8.46 -16.96
N LYS A 3 -14.56 -8.41 -16.15
CA LYS A 3 -13.77 -9.58 -15.75
C LYS A 3 -14.47 -10.27 -14.58
N ILE A 4 -14.64 -11.59 -14.65
CA ILE A 4 -15.11 -12.38 -13.51
C ILE A 4 -14.04 -12.33 -12.42
N VAL A 5 -14.42 -11.94 -11.21
CA VAL A 5 -13.55 -11.93 -10.04
C VAL A 5 -13.52 -13.33 -9.44
N GLY A 6 -12.81 -14.26 -10.08
CA GLY A 6 -12.51 -15.63 -9.60
C GLY A 6 -13.60 -16.33 -8.76
N ASP A 7 -13.15 -17.06 -7.73
CA ASP A 7 -13.98 -17.80 -6.75
C ASP A 7 -14.68 -16.89 -5.73
N ALA A 8 -14.87 -15.60 -6.04
CA ALA A 8 -15.45 -14.66 -5.11
C ALA A 8 -16.88 -15.05 -4.76
N ASN A 9 -17.22 -14.95 -3.47
CA ASN A 9 -18.58 -15.23 -3.02
C ASN A 9 -19.47 -14.00 -3.27
N PRO A 10 -20.39 -14.04 -4.25
CA PRO A 10 -21.18 -12.87 -4.64
C PRO A 10 -22.13 -12.41 -3.53
N SER A 11 -22.61 -13.32 -2.68
CA SER A 11 -23.55 -13.02 -1.59
C SER A 11 -22.90 -12.20 -0.46
N THR A 12 -21.57 -12.24 -0.36
CA THR A 12 -20.79 -11.51 0.66
C THR A 12 -19.86 -10.46 0.06
N PHE A 13 -19.91 -10.26 -1.26
CA PHE A 13 -19.00 -9.37 -1.97
C PHE A 13 -19.31 -7.91 -1.64
N GLN A 14 -18.27 -7.16 -1.27
CA GLN A 14 -18.37 -5.77 -0.86
C GLN A 14 -17.25 -4.97 -1.52
N LEU A 15 -17.62 -3.85 -2.15
CA LEU A 15 -16.65 -2.86 -2.59
C LEU A 15 -16.07 -2.15 -1.37
N ILE A 16 -14.75 -1.96 -1.35
CA ILE A 16 -14.08 -1.14 -0.33
C ILE A 16 -13.93 0.26 -0.91
N ASN A 17 -12.88 0.51 -1.69
CA ASN A 17 -12.66 1.67 -2.55
C ASN A 17 -11.33 1.48 -3.32
N ASP A 18 -10.91 2.42 -4.15
CA ASP A 18 -9.58 2.45 -4.79
C ASP A 18 -9.23 1.17 -5.56
N GLY A 19 -10.23 0.52 -6.15
CA GLY A 19 -10.09 -0.76 -6.85
C GLY A 19 -10.05 -2.00 -5.95
N TYR A 20 -10.10 -1.83 -4.62
CA TYR A 20 -10.21 -2.91 -3.66
C TYR A 20 -11.66 -3.35 -3.42
N ALA A 21 -11.82 -4.65 -3.27
CA ALA A 21 -13.06 -5.29 -2.85
C ALA A 21 -12.73 -6.48 -1.94
N LYS A 22 -13.74 -7.00 -1.25
CA LYS A 22 -13.59 -8.20 -0.44
C LYS A 22 -14.83 -9.07 -0.49
N ASP A 23 -14.67 -10.33 -0.11
CA ASP A 23 -15.76 -11.14 0.41
C ASP A 23 -15.42 -11.58 1.85
N HIS A 24 -16.15 -12.56 2.39
CA HIS A 24 -15.91 -13.05 3.76
C HIS A 24 -14.58 -13.82 3.93
N LYS A 25 -13.93 -14.25 2.84
CA LYS A 25 -12.68 -15.06 2.83
C LYS A 25 -11.49 -14.31 2.28
N GLU A 26 -11.69 -13.50 1.25
CA GLU A 26 -10.61 -13.00 0.40
C GLU A 26 -10.70 -11.49 0.18
N ILE A 27 -9.54 -10.88 -0.09
CA ILE A 27 -9.40 -9.51 -0.60
C ILE A 27 -9.04 -9.56 -2.08
N TYR A 28 -9.57 -8.60 -2.84
CA TYR A 28 -9.31 -8.44 -4.26
C TYR A 28 -8.85 -7.02 -4.58
N TYR A 29 -7.96 -6.88 -5.55
CA TYR A 29 -7.60 -5.61 -6.19
C TYR A 29 -7.80 -5.74 -7.70
N MET A 30 -8.62 -4.86 -8.30
CA MET A 30 -8.96 -4.89 -9.73
C MET A 30 -9.41 -6.27 -10.23
N GLY A 31 -10.11 -7.01 -9.37
CA GLY A 31 -10.64 -8.35 -9.66
C GLY A 31 -9.62 -9.49 -9.55
N GLU A 32 -8.42 -9.22 -9.03
CA GLU A 32 -7.41 -10.23 -8.72
C GLU A 32 -7.31 -10.43 -7.22
N LYS A 33 -7.27 -11.69 -6.78
CA LYS A 33 -7.08 -12.02 -5.37
C LYS A 33 -5.71 -11.51 -4.89
N ILE A 34 -5.68 -10.94 -3.69
CA ILE A 34 -4.45 -10.61 -2.98
C ILE A 34 -4.12 -11.79 -2.07
N GLU A 35 -3.01 -12.46 -2.35
CA GLU A 35 -2.57 -13.60 -1.54
C GLU A 35 -2.22 -13.16 -0.12
N TYR A 36 -2.54 -14.03 0.84
CA TYR A 36 -2.25 -13.85 2.28
C TYR A 36 -2.87 -12.61 2.95
N ALA A 37 -3.81 -11.94 2.29
CA ALA A 37 -4.54 -10.80 2.85
C ALA A 37 -5.80 -11.24 3.59
N SER A 38 -5.81 -11.13 4.93
CA SER A 38 -6.99 -11.41 5.74
C SER A 38 -8.06 -10.31 5.60
N PRO A 39 -9.30 -10.62 5.18
CA PRO A 39 -10.37 -9.63 5.06
C PRO A 39 -10.87 -9.08 6.40
N HIS A 40 -10.54 -9.75 7.50
CA HIS A 40 -10.95 -9.37 8.86
C HIS A 40 -10.13 -8.22 9.43
N THR A 41 -8.86 -8.11 9.01
CA THR A 41 -7.92 -7.09 9.50
C THR A 41 -7.48 -6.14 8.39
N PHE A 42 -8.08 -6.26 7.20
CA PHE A 42 -7.76 -5.42 6.06
C PHE A 42 -8.15 -3.96 6.31
N GLN A 43 -7.19 -3.07 6.09
CA GLN A 43 -7.33 -1.64 6.19
C GLN A 43 -6.81 -0.99 4.90
N LEU A 44 -7.67 -0.25 4.22
CA LEU A 44 -7.27 0.61 3.11
C LEU A 44 -6.59 1.87 3.69
N LEU A 45 -5.37 2.16 3.25
CA LEU A 45 -4.59 3.34 3.67
C LEU A 45 -4.62 4.47 2.63
N GLY A 46 -5.13 4.18 1.42
CA GLY A 46 -5.22 5.13 0.31
C GLY A 46 -3.95 5.19 -0.53
N TYR A 47 -4.01 5.90 -1.65
CA TYR A 47 -2.89 6.08 -2.59
C TYR A 47 -2.25 4.77 -3.07
N GLY A 48 -3.07 3.72 -3.15
CA GLY A 48 -2.65 2.38 -3.52
C GLY A 48 -2.04 1.55 -2.39
N TYR A 49 -1.95 2.08 -1.16
CA TYR A 49 -1.52 1.29 0.00
C TYR A 49 -2.70 0.70 0.76
N ALA A 50 -2.52 -0.53 1.21
CA ALA A 50 -3.40 -1.21 2.15
C ALA A 50 -2.57 -2.10 3.08
N LYS A 51 -3.15 -2.50 4.21
CA LYS A 51 -2.49 -3.42 5.14
C LYS A 51 -3.47 -4.41 5.76
N THR A 52 -2.91 -5.47 6.30
CA THR A 52 -3.53 -6.32 7.32
C THR A 52 -2.79 -6.13 8.64
N SER A 53 -3.11 -6.92 9.66
CA SER A 53 -2.32 -6.93 10.91
C SER A 53 -0.87 -7.42 10.74
N PHE A 54 -0.52 -8.08 9.62
CA PHE A 54 0.79 -8.74 9.45
C PHE A 54 1.54 -8.34 8.19
N ALA A 55 0.86 -7.75 7.21
CA ALA A 55 1.45 -7.47 5.91
C ALA A 55 0.95 -6.13 5.36
N VAL A 56 1.81 -5.49 4.57
CA VAL A 56 1.49 -4.26 3.84
C VAL A 56 1.52 -4.56 2.35
N TYR A 57 0.62 -3.93 1.62
CA TYR A 57 0.44 -4.11 0.20
C TYR A 57 0.49 -2.75 -0.51
N TYR A 58 1.14 -2.72 -1.66
CA TYR A 58 0.94 -1.70 -2.67
C TYR A 58 0.19 -2.31 -3.85
N LEU A 59 -1.05 -1.86 -4.05
CA LEU A 59 -2.01 -2.45 -4.98
C LEU A 59 -2.25 -3.93 -4.64
N ASN A 60 -1.92 -4.85 -5.54
CA ASN A 60 -2.02 -6.30 -5.32
C ASN A 60 -0.70 -6.96 -4.86
N LYS A 61 0.35 -6.18 -4.57
CA LYS A 61 1.67 -6.73 -4.24
C LYS A 61 2.02 -6.49 -2.78
N GLU A 62 2.39 -7.54 -2.07
CA GLU A 62 2.96 -7.45 -0.74
C GLU A 62 4.30 -6.71 -0.77
N ILE A 63 4.54 -5.86 0.23
CA ILE A 63 5.80 -5.17 0.47
C ILE A 63 6.55 -5.99 1.53
N SER A 64 7.38 -6.92 1.07
CA SER A 64 8.12 -7.81 1.98
C SER A 64 9.00 -7.03 2.96
N GLY A 65 8.85 -7.33 4.24
CA GLY A 65 9.64 -6.72 5.33
C GLY A 65 9.10 -5.40 5.88
N ALA A 66 8.03 -4.85 5.31
CA ALA A 66 7.39 -3.65 5.86
C ALA A 66 6.68 -3.97 7.19
N ASP A 67 6.85 -3.11 8.20
CA ASP A 67 6.16 -3.26 9.48
C ASP A 67 4.73 -2.72 9.41
N ALA A 68 3.76 -3.63 9.29
CA ALA A 68 2.34 -3.29 9.23
C ALA A 68 1.82 -2.49 10.44
N ASN A 69 2.46 -2.60 11.61
CA ASN A 69 2.01 -1.88 12.81
C ASN A 69 2.31 -0.39 12.71
N SER A 70 3.53 -0.03 12.31
CA SER A 70 3.98 1.36 12.17
C SER A 70 3.75 1.95 10.78
N PHE A 71 3.35 1.14 9.78
CA PHE A 71 3.16 1.60 8.40
C PHE A 71 2.11 2.72 8.26
N GLN A 72 2.54 3.80 7.62
CA GLN A 72 1.77 5.00 7.33
C GLN A 72 1.88 5.36 5.85
N SER A 73 0.74 5.50 5.17
CA SER A 73 0.70 6.14 3.85
C SER A 73 0.82 7.66 4.01
N LEU A 74 1.76 8.26 3.28
CA LEU A 74 2.03 9.71 3.29
C LEU A 74 1.41 10.44 2.10
N GLY A 75 0.78 9.71 1.19
CA GLY A 75 0.21 10.27 -0.03
C GLY A 75 1.17 10.30 -1.21
N PHE A 76 0.62 10.50 -2.41
CA PHE A 76 1.38 10.61 -3.67
C PHE A 76 2.34 9.43 -3.94
N GLY A 77 2.00 8.24 -3.43
CA GLY A 77 2.82 7.04 -3.55
C GLY A 77 3.91 6.88 -2.48
N TYR A 78 4.12 7.87 -1.62
CA TYR A 78 5.01 7.74 -0.47
C TYR A 78 4.33 7.05 0.71
N ALA A 79 5.12 6.29 1.43
CA ALA A 79 4.77 5.71 2.72
C ALA A 79 6.03 5.52 3.55
N LYS A 80 5.85 5.26 4.84
CA LYS A 80 6.94 4.87 5.73
C LYS A 80 6.45 3.92 6.80
N ASP A 81 7.35 3.15 7.37
CA ASP A 81 7.18 2.51 8.67
C ASP A 81 8.28 3.04 9.62
N GLU A 82 8.50 2.37 10.75
CA GLU A 82 9.51 2.79 11.73
C GLU A 82 10.96 2.73 11.18
N ASP A 83 11.24 1.77 10.28
CA ASP A 83 12.59 1.46 9.81
C ASP A 83 12.86 1.97 8.39
N ASP A 84 11.83 2.08 7.56
CA ASP A 84 11.93 2.24 6.12
C ASP A 84 10.98 3.28 5.51
N VAL A 85 11.42 3.88 4.41
CA VAL A 85 10.61 4.74 3.56
C VAL A 85 10.36 4.04 2.23
N PHE A 86 9.15 4.17 1.71
CA PHE A 86 8.70 3.50 0.49
C PHE A 86 8.15 4.50 -0.52
N TYR A 87 8.39 4.22 -1.80
CA TYR A 87 7.75 4.86 -2.94
C TYR A 87 7.12 3.82 -3.85
N MET A 88 5.80 3.87 -4.01
CA MET A 88 5.00 2.93 -4.80
C MET A 88 5.34 1.46 -4.49
N GLY A 89 5.41 1.14 -3.18
CA GLY A 89 5.73 -0.20 -2.68
C GLY A 89 7.21 -0.60 -2.76
N LYS A 90 8.11 0.29 -3.18
CA LYS A 90 9.56 0.04 -3.22
C LYS A 90 10.27 0.80 -2.11
N LYS A 91 11.09 0.10 -1.33
CA LYS A 91 11.97 0.71 -0.34
C LYS A 91 12.92 1.71 -1.00
N ILE A 92 12.97 2.93 -0.48
CA ILE A 92 13.96 3.94 -0.82
C ILE A 92 15.19 3.67 0.04
N LYS A 93 16.32 3.44 -0.61
CA LYS A 93 17.57 3.15 0.09
C LYS A 93 18.11 4.41 0.77
N ASP A 94 18.64 4.24 1.97
CA ASP A 94 19.33 5.27 2.76
C ASP A 94 18.45 6.45 3.23
N ALA A 95 17.12 6.36 3.03
CA ALA A 95 16.16 7.34 3.53
C ALA A 95 15.94 7.17 5.03
N LEU A 96 15.77 8.28 5.75
CA LEU A 96 15.56 8.28 7.21
C LEU A 96 14.07 8.51 7.56
N PRO A 97 13.32 7.47 7.98
CA PRO A 97 11.88 7.57 8.22
C PRO A 97 11.48 8.61 9.28
N SER A 98 12.34 8.78 10.28
CA SER A 98 12.17 9.73 11.39
C SER A 98 12.18 11.20 10.96
N SER A 99 12.76 11.50 9.80
CA SER A 99 12.90 12.86 9.27
C SER A 99 12.34 13.04 7.88
N PHE A 100 11.69 12.01 7.34
CA PHE A 100 11.12 12.05 6.01
C PHE A 100 9.86 12.93 6.01
N GLU A 101 9.97 14.08 5.37
CA GLU A 101 8.90 15.06 5.24
C GLU A 101 8.60 15.36 3.78
N PHE A 102 7.29 15.39 3.48
CA PHE A 102 6.80 15.77 2.17
C PHE A 102 6.82 17.29 2.02
N ILE A 103 7.69 17.82 1.16
CA ILE A 103 7.85 19.27 0.94
C ILE A 103 7.05 19.76 -0.28
N GLY A 104 6.72 18.91 -1.26
CA GLY A 104 5.85 19.30 -2.39
C GLY A 104 5.60 18.20 -3.43
N THR A 105 4.83 18.53 -4.46
CA THR A 105 4.33 17.57 -5.49
C THR A 105 5.42 16.92 -6.34
N SER A 106 6.66 17.38 -6.25
CA SER A 106 7.79 16.82 -7.01
C SER A 106 9.08 16.67 -6.20
N TYR A 107 9.08 16.95 -4.90
CA TYR A 107 10.29 16.88 -4.07
C TYR A 107 9.95 16.41 -2.65
N THR A 108 10.81 15.56 -2.11
CA THR A 108 10.77 15.13 -0.70
C THR A 108 12.17 15.26 -0.11
N THR A 109 12.30 15.39 1.20
CA THR A 109 13.62 15.46 1.86
C THR A 109 13.62 14.60 3.11
N ASP A 110 14.82 14.25 3.55
CA ASP A 110 15.11 13.95 4.94
C ASP A 110 16.27 14.85 5.41
N TYR A 111 16.78 14.67 6.63
CA TYR A 111 17.91 15.47 7.14
C TYR A 111 19.20 15.35 6.32
N SER A 112 19.33 14.31 5.51
CA SER A 112 20.55 13.98 4.77
C SER A 112 20.48 14.30 3.29
N SER A 113 19.27 14.24 2.71
CA SER A 113 19.08 14.10 1.27
C SER A 113 17.79 14.76 0.81
N ALA A 114 17.86 15.47 -0.32
CA ALA A 114 16.69 15.92 -1.08
C ALA A 114 16.48 15.01 -2.29
N PHE A 115 15.26 14.53 -2.48
CA PHE A 115 14.86 13.63 -3.56
C PHE A 115 13.90 14.35 -4.51
N CYS A 116 14.12 14.23 -5.81
CA CYS A 116 13.26 14.79 -6.86
C CYS A 116 12.42 13.69 -7.52
N LEU A 117 11.12 13.91 -7.71
CA LEU A 117 10.25 13.15 -8.58
C LEU A 117 10.46 13.60 -10.03
N GLY A 118 11.51 13.07 -10.63
CA GLY A 118 11.73 13.09 -12.06
C GLY A 118 12.36 11.76 -12.45
N LYS A 119 11.79 11.07 -13.43
CA LYS A 119 12.53 10.02 -14.12
C LYS A 119 13.85 10.62 -14.65
N ASN A 120 14.85 9.77 -14.87
CA ASN A 120 15.81 10.05 -15.96
C ASN A 120 15.08 10.50 -17.23
#